data_AF-A0A318AVA8-F1
#
_entry.id   AF-A0A318AVA8-F1
#
_cell.length_a   1.000
_cell.length_b   1.000
_cell.length_c   1.000
_cell.angle_alpha   90.00
_cell.angle_beta   90.00
_cell.angle_gamma   90.00
#
_symmetry.space_group_name_H-M   'P 1'
#
loop_
_entity.id
_entity.type
_entity.pdbx_description
1 polymer ?
#
loop_
_entity_poly.entity_id
_entity_poly.type
_entity_poly.pdbx_seq_one_letter_code
_entity_poly.pdbx_strand_id
1 'polypeptide(L)'
;MVAAAKSKAPAKSRRTRRTGRRDPLAITLLKKDHRQVESWFDEYEQLEDDGEKLVLFNKIALALKVHTQIEEEIFYPEERGEIEDDMLDEAYVEHDGAKKLIAEIE
;
A
#
# COMPACT_ATOMS: atom_id res chain seq x y z
N MET A 1 -58.31 -0.11 -6.84
CA MET A 1 -57.13 0.31 -6.03
C MET A 1 -55.90 -0.24 -6.71
N VAL A 2 -55.18 0.59 -7.47
CA VAL A 2 -53.97 0.17 -8.22
C VAL A 2 -52.85 1.18 -7.97
N ALA A 3 -51.70 0.68 -7.53
CA ALA A 3 -50.33 1.07 -7.89
C ALA A 3 -49.41 0.67 -6.71
N ALA A 4 -48.74 -0.48 -6.75
CA ALA A 4 -47.49 -0.76 -7.46
C ALA A 4 -46.30 0.05 -6.93
N ALA A 5 -45.45 -0.64 -6.16
CA ALA A 5 -44.17 -0.17 -5.63
C ALA A 5 -43.20 0.21 -6.76
N LYS A 6 -42.41 1.28 -6.56
CA LYS A 6 -41.30 1.64 -7.45
C LYS A 6 -39.96 1.46 -6.73
N SER A 7 -39.26 0.40 -7.08
CA SER A 7 -37.84 0.20 -6.77
C SER A 7 -36.97 1.13 -7.62
N LYS A 8 -36.08 1.89 -6.98
CA LYS A 8 -35.04 2.68 -7.68
C LYS A 8 -33.89 1.73 -8.05
N ALA A 9 -33.54 1.68 -9.33
CA ALA A 9 -32.40 0.92 -9.83
C ALA A 9 -31.06 1.54 -9.36
N PRO A 10 -30.00 0.73 -9.13
CA PRO A 10 -28.71 1.26 -8.72
C PRO A 10 -28.04 1.97 -9.91
N ALA A 11 -27.43 3.12 -9.62
CA ALA A 11 -26.64 3.87 -10.59
C ALA A 11 -25.43 3.02 -11.02
N LYS A 12 -25.31 2.76 -12.32
CA LYS A 12 -24.20 1.99 -12.89
C LYS A 12 -22.88 2.72 -12.64
N SER A 13 -21.95 2.04 -11.97
CA SER A 13 -20.56 2.46 -11.76
C SER A 13 -19.96 2.99 -13.07
N ARG A 14 -19.38 4.19 -12.98
CA ARG A 14 -18.76 4.90 -14.10
C ARG A 14 -17.45 4.20 -14.45
N ARG A 15 -17.55 3.13 -15.22
CA ARG A 15 -16.42 2.34 -15.73
C ARG A 15 -15.50 3.23 -16.58
N THR A 16 -14.44 3.76 -15.99
CA THR A 16 -13.34 4.32 -16.77
C THR A 16 -12.72 3.17 -17.57
N ARG A 17 -12.74 3.29 -18.90
CA ARG A 17 -12.11 2.31 -19.79
C ARG A 17 -10.62 2.28 -19.45
N ARG A 18 -10.10 1.15 -18.97
CA ARG A 18 -8.67 0.87 -18.85
C ARG A 18 -8.07 0.85 -20.27
N THR A 19 -7.64 2.01 -20.75
CA THR A 19 -6.90 2.13 -22.01
C THR A 19 -5.42 1.97 -21.73
N GLY A 20 -4.82 0.85 -22.17
CA GLY A 20 -3.38 0.66 -22.25
C GLY A 20 -2.80 -0.35 -21.27
N ARG A 21 -1.86 -1.16 -21.77
CA ARG A 21 -1.07 -2.23 -21.09
C ARG A 21 -0.22 -1.78 -19.89
N ARG A 22 -0.48 -0.62 -19.30
CA ARG A 22 0.31 -0.06 -18.20
C ARG A 22 -0.54 0.08 -16.95
N ASP A 23 0.09 -0.19 -15.81
CA ASP A 23 -0.52 0.00 -14.51
C ASP A 23 -0.91 1.48 -14.33
N PRO A 24 -1.96 1.76 -13.54
CA PRO A 24 -2.23 3.10 -13.03
C PRO A 24 -0.98 3.73 -12.40
N LEU A 25 -0.90 5.06 -12.42
CA LEU A 25 0.24 5.78 -11.85
C LEU A 25 0.47 5.44 -10.38
N ALA A 26 -0.58 5.36 -9.56
CA ALA A 26 -0.49 5.01 -8.14
C ALA A 26 0.20 3.64 -7.95
N ILE A 27 -0.28 2.60 -8.63
CA ILE A 27 0.31 1.25 -8.59
C ILE A 27 1.76 1.26 -9.10
N THR A 28 2.05 2.05 -10.14
CA THR A 28 3.42 2.18 -10.67
C THR A 28 4.38 2.79 -9.63
N LEU A 29 3.92 3.79 -8.87
CA LEU A 29 4.72 4.43 -7.82
C LEU A 29 4.92 3.50 -6.63
N LEU A 30 3.85 2.87 -6.12
CA LEU A 30 3.97 1.92 -4.99
C LEU A 30 4.91 0.76 -5.31
N LYS A 31 4.79 0.15 -6.51
CA LYS A 31 5.73 -0.89 -6.96
C LYS A 31 7.16 -0.38 -7.06
N LYS A 32 7.38 0.87 -7.45
CA LYS A 32 8.72 1.46 -7.51
C LYS A 32 9.31 1.60 -6.10
N ASP A 33 8.50 2.03 -5.14
CA ASP A 33 8.91 2.12 -3.73
C ASP A 33 9.29 0.74 -3.19
N HIS A 34 8.52 -0.32 -3.47
CA HIS A 34 8.86 -1.69 -3.08
C HIS A 34 10.24 -2.08 -3.60
N ARG A 35 10.49 -1.91 -4.91
CA ARG A 35 11.79 -2.27 -5.53
C ARG A 35 12.94 -1.46 -4.96
N GLN A 36 12.70 -0.22 -4.58
CA GLN A 36 13.72 0.62 -3.97
C GLN A 36 14.08 0.13 -2.58
N VAL A 37 13.09 -0.25 -1.77
CA VAL A 37 13.29 -0.79 -0.42
C VAL A 37 13.94 -2.17 -0.47
N GLU A 38 13.49 -3.08 -1.36
CA GLU A 38 14.13 -4.38 -1.62
C GLU A 38 15.61 -4.21 -1.93
N SER A 39 15.96 -3.29 -2.85
CA SER A 39 17.35 -3.00 -3.20
C SER A 39 18.17 -2.47 -2.02
N TRP A 40 17.58 -1.73 -1.09
CA TRP A 40 18.28 -1.26 0.10
C TRP A 40 18.45 -2.37 1.14
N PHE A 41 17.51 -3.32 1.24
CA PHE A 41 17.72 -4.51 2.06
C PHE A 41 18.87 -5.36 1.53
N ASP A 42 18.92 -5.59 0.22
CA ASP A 42 20.05 -6.29 -0.43
C ASP A 42 21.38 -5.59 -0.13
N GLU A 43 21.42 -4.25 -0.23
CA GLU A 43 22.60 -3.44 0.11
C GLU A 43 22.96 -3.55 1.59
N TYR A 44 21.97 -3.49 2.50
CA TYR A 44 22.17 -3.60 3.94
C TYR A 44 22.84 -4.92 4.34
N GLU A 45 22.47 -6.03 3.70
CA GLU A 45 23.07 -7.34 3.93
C GLU A 45 24.54 -7.41 3.52
N GLN A 46 24.98 -6.59 2.55
CA GLN A 46 26.36 -6.56 2.09
C GLN A 46 27.27 -5.63 2.91
N LEU A 47 26.70 -4.73 3.72
CA LEU A 47 27.50 -3.82 4.55
C LEU A 47 28.12 -4.56 5.74
N GLU A 48 29.36 -4.23 6.07
CA GLU A 48 30.05 -4.77 7.25
C GLU A 48 30.16 -3.73 8.38
N ASP A 49 30.18 -2.43 8.05
CA ASP A 49 30.28 -1.35 9.02
C ASP A 49 28.92 -1.05 9.68
N ASP A 50 28.90 -1.04 11.00
CA ASP A 50 27.68 -0.79 11.78
C ASP A 50 27.15 0.64 11.60
N GLY A 51 28.03 1.61 11.35
CA GLY A 51 27.65 3.01 11.09
C GLY A 51 26.94 3.16 9.75
N GLU A 52 27.48 2.56 8.68
CA GLU A 52 26.86 2.52 7.36
C GLU A 52 25.52 1.78 7.40
N LYS A 53 25.47 0.65 8.10
CA LYS A 53 24.22 -0.08 8.36
C LYS A 53 23.19 0.79 9.05
N LEU A 54 23.55 1.49 10.12
CA LEU A 54 22.62 2.36 10.84
C LEU A 54 22.06 3.48 9.96
N VAL A 55 22.90 4.09 9.11
CA VAL A 55 22.46 5.12 8.15
C VAL A 55 21.46 4.54 7.14
N LEU A 56 21.74 3.36 6.58
CA LEU A 56 20.85 2.72 5.61
C LEU A 56 19.56 2.22 6.27
N PHE A 57 19.63 1.66 7.48
CA PHE A 57 18.47 1.27 8.28
C PHE A 57 17.51 2.44 8.49
N ASN A 58 18.01 3.60 8.96
CA ASN A 58 17.17 4.78 9.17
C ASN A 58 16.44 5.22 7.89
N LYS A 59 17.08 5.06 6.73
CA LYS A 59 16.48 5.35 5.44
C LYS A 59 15.38 4.36 5.07
N ILE A 60 15.62 3.05 5.29
CA ILE A 60 14.64 1.99 5.06
C ILE A 60 13.44 2.18 6.00
N ALA A 61 13.68 2.41 7.29
CA ALA A 61 12.66 2.65 8.31
C ALA A 61 11.75 3.81 7.94
N LEU A 62 12.32 4.96 7.57
CA LEU A 62 11.54 6.12 7.11
C LEU A 62 10.73 5.80 5.85
N ALA A 63 11.32 5.13 4.87
CA ALA A 63 10.64 4.79 3.62
C ALA A 63 9.45 3.85 3.85
N LEU A 64 9.60 2.82 4.68
CA LEU A 64 8.51 1.91 5.04
C LEU A 64 7.38 2.61 5.79
N LYS A 65 7.70 3.49 6.76
CA LYS A 65 6.70 4.29 7.47
C LYS A 65 5.88 5.17 6.51
N VAL A 66 6.56 5.87 5.59
CA VAL A 66 5.88 6.73 4.60
C VAL A 66 5.08 5.90 3.60
N HIS A 67 5.63 4.80 3.10
CA HIS A 67 4.98 3.93 2.13
C HIS A 67 3.68 3.35 2.68
N THR A 68 3.74 2.75 3.87
CA THR A 68 2.55 2.21 4.55
C THR A 68 1.54 3.31 4.87
N GLN A 69 1.96 4.52 5.23
CA GLN A 69 1.04 5.65 5.43
C GLN A 69 0.30 6.03 4.14
N ILE A 70 0.98 6.07 3.00
CA ILE A 70 0.35 6.36 1.70
C ILE A 70 -0.69 5.29 1.36
N GLU A 71 -0.35 4.02 1.59
CA GLU A 71 -1.28 2.93 1.31
C GLU A 71 -2.51 3.00 2.21
N GLU A 72 -2.32 3.18 3.52
CA GLU A 72 -3.39 3.19 4.52
C GLU A 72 -4.32 4.40 4.42
N GLU A 73 -3.78 5.59 4.13
CA GLU A 73 -4.54 6.84 4.12
C GLU A 73 -5.13 7.19 2.75
N ILE A 74 -4.54 6.67 1.65
CA ILE A 74 -4.90 7.08 0.29
C ILE A 74 -5.29 5.88 -0.57
N PHE A 75 -4.49 4.82 -0.60
CA PHE A 75 -4.70 3.72 -1.54
C PHE A 75 -5.83 2.78 -1.11
N TYR A 76 -5.76 2.21 0.09
CA TYR A 76 -6.74 1.26 0.61
C TYR A 76 -8.17 1.84 0.70
N PRO A 77 -8.39 3.12 1.09
CA PRO A 77 -9.73 3.71 1.07
C PRO A 77 -10.38 3.72 -0.33
N GLU A 78 -9.59 3.92 -1.38
CA GLU A 78 -10.10 3.98 -2.77
C GLU A 78 -10.33 2.59 -3.38
N GLU A 79 -9.65 1.56 -2.86
CA GLU A 79 -9.78 0.17 -3.33
C GLU A 79 -10.79 -0.66 -2.49
N ARG A 80 -11.27 -0.12 -1.36
CA ARG A 80 -12.24 -0.80 -0.50
C ARG A 80 -13.55 -1.05 -1.26
N GLY A 81 -14.00 -2.31 -1.26
CA GLY A 81 -15.17 -2.77 -2.00
C GLY A 81 -14.88 -3.21 -3.45
N GLU A 82 -13.67 -2.95 -3.96
CA GLU A 82 -13.16 -3.53 -5.22
C GLU A 82 -12.22 -4.73 -4.95
N ILE A 83 -11.66 -4.80 -3.75
CA ILE A 83 -10.83 -5.90 -3.23
C ILE A 83 -11.52 -6.54 -2.01
N GLU A 84 -11.22 -7.80 -1.72
CA GLU A 84 -11.67 -8.51 -0.52
C GLU A 84 -11.24 -7.76 0.75
N ASP A 85 -12.19 -7.46 1.63
CA ASP A 85 -11.93 -6.70 2.86
C ASP A 85 -10.91 -7.41 3.77
N ASP A 86 -10.93 -8.74 3.84
CA ASP A 86 -9.99 -9.54 4.63
C ASP A 86 -8.53 -9.31 4.18
N MET A 87 -8.28 -9.11 2.87
CA MET A 87 -6.93 -8.82 2.37
C MET A 87 -6.43 -7.44 2.81
N LEU A 88 -7.33 -6.45 2.83
CA LEU A 88 -6.99 -5.11 3.30
C LEU A 88 -6.73 -5.13 4.81
N ASP A 89 -7.59 -5.81 5.57
CA ASP A 89 -7.46 -5.92 7.02
C ASP A 89 -6.17 -6.68 7.41
N GLU A 90 -5.80 -7.73 6.67
CA GLU A 90 -4.52 -8.43 6.84
C GLU A 90 -3.33 -7.48 6.57
N ALA A 91 -3.38 -6.68 5.50
CA ALA A 91 -2.32 -5.70 5.20
C ALA A 91 -2.14 -4.67 6.32
N TYR A 92 -3.23 -4.17 6.93
CA TYR A 92 -3.14 -3.27 8.09
C TYR A 92 -2.43 -3.94 9.28
N VAL A 93 -2.71 -5.23 9.53
CA VAL A 93 -2.06 -5.99 10.61
C VAL A 93 -0.57 -6.17 10.33
N GLU A 94 -0.20 -6.53 9.09
CA GLU A 94 1.20 -6.66 8.69
C GLU A 94 1.96 -5.32 8.81
N HIS A 95 1.34 -4.23 8.39
CA HIS A 95 1.93 -2.89 8.52
C HIS A 95 2.16 -2.48 9.96
N ASP A 96 1.19 -2.72 10.85
CA ASP A 96 1.33 -2.45 12.28
C ASP A 96 2.47 -3.29 12.90
N GLY A 97 2.57 -4.56 12.50
CA GLY A 97 3.70 -5.43 12.87
C GLY A 97 5.05 -4.86 12.43
N ALA A 98 5.19 -4.48 11.16
CA ALA A 98 6.41 -3.89 10.62
C ALA A 98 6.79 -2.58 11.33
N LYS A 99 5.82 -1.68 11.56
CA LYS A 99 6.02 -0.41 12.27
C LYS A 99 6.48 -0.63 13.70
N LYS A 100 5.92 -1.62 14.41
CA LYS A 100 6.34 -1.99 15.77
C LYS A 100 7.77 -2.50 15.80
N LEU A 101 8.13 -3.42 14.89
CA LEU A 101 9.50 -3.94 14.80
C LEU A 101 10.51 -2.83 14.52
N ILE A 102 10.20 -1.90 13.61
CA ILE A 102 11.04 -0.73 13.35
C ILE A 102 11.22 0.10 14.63
N ALA A 103 10.14 0.38 15.35
CA ALA A 103 10.16 1.18 16.57
C ALA A 103 10.90 0.49 17.75
N GLU A 104 11.00 -0.83 17.75
CA GLU A 104 11.79 -1.58 18.75
C GLU A 104 13.30 -1.55 18.47
N ILE A 105 13.70 -1.32 17.22
CA ILE A 105 15.10 -1.33 16.76
C ILE A 105 15.69 0.11 16.72
N GLU A 106 14.85 1.12 16.53
CA GLU A 106 15.22 2.56 16.64
C GLU A 106 15.53 2.99 18.08
#